data_AF-A0A7R9WKM0-F1
#
_entry.id   AF-A0A7R9WKM0-F1
#
_cell.length_a   1.000
_cell.length_b   1.000
_cell.length_c   1.000
_cell.angle_alpha   90.00
_cell.angle_beta   90.00
_cell.angle_gamma   90.00
#
_symmetry.space_group_name_H-M   'P 1'
#
loop_
_entity.id
_entity.type
_entity.pdbx_description
1 polymer ?
#
loop_
_entity_poly.entity_id
_entity_poly.type
_entity_poly.pdbx_seq_one_letter_code
_entity_poly.pdbx_strand_id
1 'polypeptide(L)'
;TASQRRHLEDDVGYFIGPYCSEQGSEVNFGVFSDEFCTIFADDDYNGLSHKEFYYKVTGEALPYGEDSLVGMECLSCKEREEVPDNQNQDGNDNNNDAQDEDEVIELCEQLYAQAGKCESGMNPNSYYFSPNENGCNYMEGIQIMRSDGTVVVKSGSASKTASAFIGIFAVAFCLLGAYVYYLKTKLDRAKVDLSSQ
;
A
#
# COMPACT_ATOMS: atom_id res chain seq x y z
N THR A 1 -30.76 41.48 -23.90
CA THR A 1 -30.86 40.11 -24.45
C THR A 1 -29.65 39.79 -25.34
N ALA A 2 -28.42 39.91 -24.84
CA ALA A 2 -27.20 39.62 -25.63
C ALA A 2 -25.91 39.44 -24.77
N SER A 3 -26.00 38.87 -23.57
CA SER A 3 -24.81 38.64 -22.72
C SER A 3 -24.88 37.35 -21.92
N GLN A 4 -25.38 36.28 -22.55
CA GLN A 4 -25.46 34.96 -21.91
C GLN A 4 -25.30 33.83 -22.94
N ARG A 5 -24.37 34.01 -23.88
CA ARG A 5 -23.98 33.01 -24.89
C ARG A 5 -22.49 33.10 -25.24
N ARG A 6 -21.62 33.11 -24.22
CA ARG A 6 -20.16 33.05 -24.42
C ARG A 6 -19.42 32.18 -23.40
N HIS A 7 -20.06 31.17 -22.83
CA HIS A 7 -19.38 30.14 -22.03
C HIS A 7 -20.07 28.78 -22.19
N LEU A 8 -19.97 28.23 -23.40
CA LEU A 8 -20.24 26.82 -23.68
C LEU A 8 -19.19 26.43 -24.73
N GLU A 9 -18.04 25.95 -24.28
CA GLU A 9 -17.02 25.18 -25.04
C GLU A 9 -15.71 25.17 -24.24
N ASP A 10 -15.78 24.58 -23.04
CA ASP A 10 -14.69 23.88 -22.34
C ASP A 10 -15.36 23.32 -21.07
N ASP A 11 -16.25 22.33 -21.24
CA ASP A 11 -16.72 21.51 -20.11
C ASP A 11 -15.50 20.71 -19.65
N VAL A 12 -14.71 21.30 -18.75
CA VAL A 12 -13.68 20.56 -18.02
C VAL A 12 -14.44 19.59 -17.12
N GLY A 13 -14.59 18.36 -17.61
CA GLY A 13 -15.21 17.28 -16.87
C GLY A 13 -14.29 16.87 -15.73
N TYR A 14 -14.82 16.90 -14.51
CA TYR A 14 -14.13 16.36 -13.35
C TYR A 14 -14.63 14.94 -13.07
N PHE A 15 -13.69 14.04 -12.79
CA PHE A 15 -13.95 12.63 -12.55
C PHE A 15 -13.56 12.29 -11.11
N ILE A 16 -14.28 11.36 -10.49
CA ILE A 16 -13.96 10.85 -9.16
C ILE A 16 -13.43 9.43 -9.32
N GLY A 17 -12.28 9.14 -8.74
CA GLY A 17 -11.64 7.84 -8.89
C GLY A 17 -10.81 7.41 -7.67
N PRO A 18 -10.53 6.10 -7.53
CA PRO A 18 -9.65 5.59 -6.51
C PRO A 18 -8.17 5.89 -6.83
N TYR A 19 -7.39 6.21 -5.80
CA TYR A 19 -5.94 6.31 -5.88
C TYR A 19 -5.28 5.78 -4.61
N CYS A 20 -4.06 5.26 -4.75
CA CYS A 20 -3.28 4.78 -3.61
C CYS A 20 -2.60 5.94 -2.88
N SER A 21 -2.54 5.88 -1.54
CA SER A 21 -1.68 6.77 -0.76
C SER A 21 -0.20 6.63 -1.17
N GLU A 22 0.63 7.63 -0.88
CA GLU A 22 2.06 7.59 -1.24
C GLU A 22 2.79 6.35 -0.67
N GLN A 23 2.30 5.82 0.45
CA GLN A 23 2.86 4.64 1.12
C GLN A 23 2.18 3.34 0.70
N GLY A 24 1.13 3.40 -0.14
CA GLY A 24 0.38 2.26 -0.65
C GLY A 24 -0.45 1.52 0.40
N SER A 25 -0.61 2.09 1.59
CA SER A 25 -1.36 1.49 2.70
C SER A 25 -2.87 1.72 2.62
N GLU A 26 -3.30 2.68 1.81
CA GLU A 26 -4.69 3.16 1.76
C GLU A 26 -5.09 3.42 0.31
N VAL A 27 -6.35 3.20 0.00
CA VAL A 27 -6.95 3.53 -1.30
C VAL A 27 -8.04 4.55 -1.06
N ASN A 28 -7.83 5.81 -1.46
CA ASN A 28 -8.74 6.92 -1.20
C ASN A 28 -9.41 7.37 -2.50
N PHE A 29 -10.47 8.16 -2.40
CA PHE A 29 -11.04 8.85 -3.56
C PHE A 29 -10.42 10.22 -3.77
N GLY A 30 -10.08 10.49 -5.03
CA GLY A 30 -9.58 11.77 -5.52
C GLY A 30 -10.47 12.32 -6.62
N VAL A 31 -10.23 13.58 -6.96
CA VAL A 31 -10.86 14.25 -8.11
C VAL A 31 -9.82 14.48 -9.18
N PHE A 32 -10.17 14.16 -10.42
CA PHE A 32 -9.28 14.11 -11.57
C PHE A 32 -9.85 14.94 -12.72
N SER A 33 -8.97 15.46 -13.57
CA SER A 33 -9.33 16.19 -14.79
C SER A 33 -9.47 15.28 -16.02
N ASP A 34 -9.13 14.00 -15.88
CA ASP A 34 -9.19 12.99 -16.92
C ASP A 34 -10.02 11.76 -16.51
N GLU A 35 -10.59 11.08 -17.51
CA GLU A 35 -11.41 9.88 -17.31
C GLU A 35 -10.61 8.65 -16.83
N PHE A 36 -9.28 8.69 -16.95
CA PHE A 36 -8.40 7.61 -16.51
C PHE A 36 -7.88 7.81 -15.08
N CYS A 37 -8.31 8.87 -14.40
CA CYS A 37 -7.94 9.18 -13.02
C CYS A 37 -6.41 9.24 -12.82
N THR A 38 -5.70 9.85 -13.78
CA THR A 38 -4.23 9.93 -13.78
C THR A 38 -3.70 11.30 -13.38
N ILE A 39 -4.50 12.35 -13.57
CA ILE A 39 -4.15 13.73 -13.33
C ILE A 39 -5.12 14.30 -12.31
N PHE A 40 -4.62 14.62 -11.11
CA PHE A 40 -5.44 15.25 -10.09
C PHE A 40 -5.90 16.64 -10.55
N ALA A 41 -7.11 17.02 -10.13
CA ALA A 41 -7.71 18.31 -10.44
C ALA A 41 -7.20 19.47 -9.55
N ASP A 42 -6.21 19.22 -8.70
CA ASP A 42 -5.64 20.16 -7.72
C ASP A 42 -4.72 21.21 -8.35
N ASP A 43 -4.02 20.87 -9.43
CA ASP A 43 -3.12 21.78 -10.16
C ASP A 43 -3.85 22.98 -10.79
N ASP A 44 -5.15 22.87 -11.08
CA ASP A 44 -5.93 23.88 -11.79
C ASP A 44 -6.59 24.94 -10.87
N TYR A 45 -6.60 24.74 -9.55
CA TYR A 45 -7.41 25.57 -8.63
C TYR A 45 -6.67 26.02 -7.35
N ASN A 46 -5.68 26.91 -7.51
CA ASN A 46 -5.04 27.68 -6.42
C ASN A 46 -4.39 26.82 -5.30
N GLY A 47 -4.02 25.57 -5.59
CA GLY A 47 -3.39 24.68 -4.60
C GLY A 47 -4.33 24.14 -3.53
N LEU A 48 -5.64 24.12 -3.79
CA LEU A 48 -6.60 23.38 -2.97
C LEU A 48 -6.40 21.88 -3.16
N SER A 49 -6.50 21.11 -2.08
CA SER A 49 -6.52 19.64 -2.19
C SER A 49 -7.76 19.17 -2.97
N HIS A 50 -7.67 18.00 -3.60
CA HIS A 50 -8.79 17.37 -4.33
C HIS A 50 -10.07 17.23 -3.49
N LYS A 51 -9.95 17.08 -2.16
CA LYS A 51 -11.08 17.03 -1.21
C LYS A 51 -11.73 18.40 -1.02
N GLU A 52 -10.91 19.44 -0.85
CA GLU A 52 -11.37 20.82 -0.73
C GLU A 52 -12.00 21.31 -2.03
N PHE A 53 -11.42 20.93 -3.17
CA PHE A 53 -11.98 21.19 -4.48
C PHE A 53 -13.38 20.55 -4.61
N TYR A 54 -13.50 19.26 -4.29
CA TYR A 54 -14.78 18.57 -4.30
C TYR A 54 -15.82 19.28 -3.43
N TYR A 55 -15.49 19.57 -2.17
CA TYR A 55 -16.38 20.26 -1.24
C TYR A 55 -16.82 21.63 -1.74
N LYS A 56 -15.92 22.38 -2.38
CA LYS A 56 -16.23 23.69 -2.95
C LYS A 56 -17.20 23.61 -4.13
N VAL A 57 -17.10 22.56 -4.95
CA VAL A 57 -17.94 22.37 -6.15
C VAL A 57 -19.29 21.75 -5.79
N THR A 58 -19.32 20.76 -4.90
CA THR A 58 -20.54 19.99 -4.58
C THR A 58 -21.24 20.45 -3.32
N GLY A 59 -20.53 21.10 -2.39
CA GLY A 59 -21.02 21.42 -1.05
C GLY A 59 -20.98 20.25 -0.06
N GLU A 60 -20.48 19.09 -0.48
CA GLU A 60 -20.43 17.86 0.32
C GLU A 60 -19.00 17.35 0.48
N ALA A 61 -18.72 16.66 1.59
CA ALA A 61 -17.42 16.05 1.81
C ALA A 61 -17.21 14.87 0.86
N LEU A 62 -16.01 14.71 0.30
CA LEU A 62 -15.69 13.60 -0.57
C LEU A 62 -15.70 12.27 0.23
N PRO A 63 -16.60 11.32 -0.07
CA PRO A 63 -16.59 10.01 0.56
C PRO A 63 -15.24 9.34 0.33
N TYR A 64 -14.67 8.68 1.34
CA TYR A 64 -13.34 8.05 1.25
C TYR A 64 -12.22 9.01 0.81
N GLY A 65 -12.42 10.33 0.97
CA GLY A 65 -11.35 11.29 0.74
C GLY A 65 -10.28 11.16 1.81
N GLU A 66 -10.65 10.92 3.07
CA GLU A 66 -9.73 10.74 4.19
C GLU A 66 -9.59 9.29 4.65
N ASP A 67 -10.66 8.51 4.52
CA ASP A 67 -10.68 7.11 4.92
C ASP A 67 -10.44 6.20 3.71
N SER A 68 -9.64 5.15 3.91
CA SER A 68 -9.42 4.14 2.87
C SER A 68 -10.73 3.42 2.51
N LEU A 69 -11.00 3.31 1.21
CA LEU A 69 -12.07 2.49 0.62
C LEU A 69 -11.93 1.01 1.02
N VAL A 70 -10.68 0.56 1.20
CA VAL A 70 -10.36 -0.79 1.63
C VAL A 70 -9.83 -0.72 3.05
N GLY A 71 -10.59 -1.24 3.99
CA GLY A 71 -10.13 -1.37 5.36
C GLY A 71 -9.28 -2.62 5.58
N MET A 72 -8.68 -2.74 6.76
CA MET A 72 -7.87 -3.89 7.16
C MET A 72 -8.67 -4.92 7.96
N GLU A 73 -10.00 -4.81 7.98
CA GLU A 73 -10.87 -5.81 8.57
C GLU A 73 -10.66 -7.17 7.90
N CYS A 74 -10.48 -8.19 8.73
CA CYS A 74 -10.47 -9.56 8.24
C CYS A 74 -11.92 -10.02 8.10
N LEU A 75 -12.30 -10.40 6.88
CA LEU A 75 -13.53 -11.15 6.67
C LEU A 75 -13.32 -12.59 7.16
N SER A 76 -14.26 -13.10 7.95
CA SER A 76 -14.26 -14.51 8.32
C SER A 76 -14.58 -15.36 7.10
N CYS A 77 -13.67 -16.26 6.73
CA CYS A 77 -13.91 -17.29 5.72
C CYS A 77 -14.69 -18.49 6.24
N LYS A 78 -14.94 -18.54 7.55
CA LYS A 78 -15.80 -19.54 8.14
C LYS A 78 -17.23 -19.28 7.67
N GLU A 79 -17.88 -20.31 7.12
CA GLU A 79 -19.31 -20.29 6.84
C GLU A 79 -20.12 -19.89 8.08
N ARG A 80 -21.20 -19.15 7.84
CA ARG A 80 -22.12 -18.77 8.91
C ARG A 80 -23.00 -19.98 9.19
N GLU A 81 -22.96 -20.46 10.43
CA GLU A 81 -23.91 -21.43 10.97
C GLU A 81 -25.33 -20.95 10.63
N GLU A 82 -26.05 -21.72 9.79
CA GLU A 82 -27.41 -21.37 9.40
C GLU A 82 -28.25 -21.25 10.68
N VAL A 83 -28.66 -20.03 11.03
CA VAL A 83 -29.62 -19.86 12.11
C VAL A 83 -30.91 -20.47 11.59
N PRO A 84 -31.45 -21.54 12.20
CA PRO A 84 -32.66 -22.16 11.70
C PRO A 84 -33.77 -21.11 11.73
N ASP A 85 -34.22 -20.70 10.54
CA ASP A 85 -35.33 -19.79 10.37
C ASP A 85 -36.58 -20.55 10.84
N ASN A 86 -36.87 -20.44 12.14
CA ASN A 86 -37.96 -21.15 12.79
C ASN A 86 -39.30 -20.70 12.21
N GLN A 87 -39.88 -21.49 11.30
CA GLN A 87 -41.29 -21.87 11.29
C GLN A 87 -41.63 -22.80 10.11
N ASN A 88 -41.46 -24.10 10.32
CA ASN A 88 -42.47 -25.08 9.94
C ASN A 88 -42.44 -26.23 10.95
N GLN A 89 -43.49 -26.27 11.77
CA GLN A 89 -43.82 -27.40 12.65
C GLN A 89 -44.14 -28.61 11.78
N ASP A 90 -43.15 -29.45 11.49
CA ASP A 90 -43.39 -30.86 11.25
C ASP A 90 -42.18 -31.62 11.81
N GLY A 91 -42.39 -32.16 13.01
CA GLY A 91 -41.38 -32.82 13.82
C GLY A 91 -40.77 -34.03 13.12
N ASN A 92 -39.63 -33.79 12.49
CA ASN A 92 -38.69 -34.85 12.14
C ASN A 92 -37.29 -34.37 12.52
N ASP A 93 -36.87 -34.77 13.72
CA ASP A 93 -35.51 -34.61 14.23
C ASP A 93 -34.50 -35.26 13.27
N ASN A 94 -33.95 -34.48 12.36
CA ASN A 94 -32.68 -34.80 11.70
C ASN A 94 -31.71 -33.66 12.00
N ASN A 95 -31.10 -33.72 13.18
CA ASN A 95 -29.89 -32.99 13.56
C ASN A 95 -28.73 -33.40 12.65
N ASN A 96 -28.73 -32.95 11.39
CA ASN A 96 -27.69 -33.27 10.41
C ASN A 96 -26.68 -32.13 10.20
N ASP A 97 -26.77 -31.02 10.94
CA ASP A 97 -25.77 -29.94 10.89
C ASP A 97 -24.46 -30.30 11.62
N ALA A 98 -24.41 -31.46 12.29
CA ALA A 98 -23.17 -31.99 12.86
C ALA A 98 -22.29 -32.74 11.82
N GLN A 99 -22.71 -32.76 10.55
CA GLN A 99 -22.07 -33.53 9.47
C GLN A 99 -21.64 -32.71 8.26
N ASP A 100 -22.02 -31.45 8.16
CA ASP A 100 -21.44 -30.56 7.17
C ASP A 100 -20.09 -30.09 7.73
N GLU A 101 -19.00 -30.57 7.12
CA GLU A 101 -17.65 -30.09 7.41
C GLU A 101 -17.67 -28.58 7.23
N ASP A 102 -17.39 -27.79 8.29
CA ASP A 102 -17.30 -26.32 8.29
C ASP A 102 -16.73 -25.84 6.92
N GLU A 103 -17.59 -25.48 5.97
CA GLU A 103 -17.17 -25.25 4.59
C GLU A 103 -16.59 -23.83 4.51
N VAL A 104 -15.67 -23.63 3.56
CA VAL A 104 -15.11 -22.30 3.32
C VAL A 104 -16.09 -21.57 2.41
N ILE A 105 -16.48 -20.34 2.77
CA ILE A 105 -17.39 -19.57 1.92
C ILE A 105 -16.80 -19.42 0.50
N GLU A 106 -17.65 -19.51 -0.53
CA GLU A 106 -17.24 -19.49 -1.95
C GLU A 106 -16.29 -18.33 -2.29
N LEU A 107 -16.56 -17.13 -1.74
CA LEU A 107 -15.72 -15.95 -1.92
C LEU A 107 -14.27 -16.21 -1.46
N CYS A 108 -14.10 -16.88 -0.34
CA CYS A 108 -12.78 -17.19 0.19
C CYS A 108 -12.08 -18.27 -0.62
N GLU A 109 -12.81 -19.24 -1.17
CA GLU A 109 -12.22 -20.22 -2.09
C GLU A 109 -11.69 -19.56 -3.36
N GLN A 110 -12.50 -18.68 -3.97
CA GLN A 110 -12.11 -17.95 -5.17
C GLN A 110 -10.91 -17.04 -4.93
N LEU A 111 -10.89 -16.32 -3.80
CA LEU A 111 -9.77 -15.47 -3.40
C LEU A 111 -8.51 -16.30 -3.12
N TYR A 112 -8.65 -17.40 -2.39
CA TYR A 112 -7.52 -18.29 -2.06
C TYR A 112 -6.92 -18.95 -3.30
N ALA A 113 -7.75 -19.30 -4.30
CA ALA A 113 -7.31 -19.87 -5.56
C ALA A 113 -6.42 -18.91 -6.38
N GLN A 114 -6.73 -17.61 -6.34
CA GLN A 114 -5.99 -16.57 -7.07
C GLN A 114 -4.85 -15.94 -6.25
N ALA A 115 -4.82 -16.14 -4.93
CA ALA A 115 -3.84 -15.55 -4.05
C ALA A 115 -2.41 -16.06 -4.29
N GLY A 116 -1.42 -15.20 -4.02
CA GLY A 116 -0.03 -15.61 -3.88
C GLY A 116 0.14 -16.49 -2.64
N LYS A 117 0.49 -17.76 -2.82
CA LYS A 117 0.54 -18.75 -1.74
C LYS A 117 1.93 -18.83 -1.10
N CYS A 118 1.98 -18.83 0.23
CA CYS A 118 3.18 -19.11 1.01
C CYS A 118 2.85 -20.16 2.08
N GLU A 119 2.66 -21.40 1.65
CA GLU A 119 2.11 -22.49 2.45
C GLU A 119 3.18 -23.30 3.21
N SER A 120 4.34 -22.70 3.49
CA SER A 120 5.48 -23.37 4.15
C SER A 120 5.19 -23.90 5.55
N GLY A 121 4.16 -23.36 6.21
CA GLY A 121 3.66 -23.84 7.51
C GLY A 121 2.57 -24.92 7.41
N MET A 122 2.11 -25.27 6.21
CA MET A 122 1.10 -26.31 6.02
C MET A 122 1.73 -27.70 5.99
N ASN A 123 0.98 -28.71 6.43
CA ASN A 123 1.49 -30.08 6.57
C ASN A 123 1.87 -30.64 5.18
N PRO A 124 3.18 -30.88 4.91
CA PRO A 124 3.64 -31.35 3.60
C PRO A 124 3.30 -32.83 3.34
N ASN A 125 2.80 -33.56 4.36
CA ASN A 125 2.48 -34.98 4.27
C ASN A 125 0.98 -35.26 4.05
N SER A 126 0.18 -34.26 3.69
CA SER A 126 -1.21 -34.48 3.32
C SER A 126 -1.28 -35.09 1.91
N TYR A 127 -1.94 -36.24 1.78
CA TYR A 127 -2.07 -36.98 0.51
C TYR A 127 -2.75 -36.18 -0.62
N TYR A 128 -3.54 -35.17 -0.26
CA TYR A 128 -4.32 -34.35 -1.20
C TYR A 128 -3.76 -32.95 -1.44
N PHE A 129 -2.63 -32.60 -0.79
CA PHE A 129 -2.17 -31.21 -0.77
C PHE A 129 -0.66 -31.10 -0.92
N SER A 130 -0.24 -30.39 -1.96
CA SER A 130 1.16 -30.01 -2.17
C SER A 130 1.30 -28.53 -1.86
N PRO A 131 2.09 -28.15 -0.83
CA PRO A 131 2.30 -26.76 -0.48
C PRO A 131 2.84 -25.95 -1.66
N ASN A 132 2.28 -24.76 -1.85
CA ASN A 132 2.70 -23.79 -2.83
C ASN A 132 3.41 -22.62 -2.12
N GLU A 133 4.67 -22.41 -2.50
CA GLU A 133 5.53 -21.37 -1.92
C GLU A 133 5.86 -20.24 -2.92
N ASN A 134 5.18 -20.19 -4.07
CA ASN A 134 5.48 -19.22 -5.13
C ASN A 134 5.32 -17.76 -4.68
N GLY A 135 4.47 -17.50 -3.69
CA GLY A 135 4.25 -16.18 -3.10
C GLY A 135 5.16 -15.85 -1.92
N CYS A 136 5.97 -16.79 -1.41
CA CYS A 136 6.78 -16.55 -0.20
C CYS A 136 7.79 -15.42 -0.39
N ASN A 137 8.50 -15.38 -1.52
CA ASN A 137 9.47 -14.31 -1.81
C ASN A 137 8.81 -12.93 -1.86
N TYR A 138 7.57 -12.86 -2.34
CA TYR A 138 6.80 -11.62 -2.36
C TYR A 138 6.37 -11.22 -0.95
N MET A 139 5.86 -12.17 -0.15
CA MET A 139 5.45 -11.91 1.24
C MET A 139 6.61 -11.55 2.18
N GLU A 140 7.83 -12.01 1.91
CA GLU A 140 9.01 -11.59 2.67
C GLU A 140 9.44 -10.15 2.34
N GLY A 141 9.08 -9.65 1.15
CA GLY A 141 9.44 -8.31 0.67
C GLY A 141 8.43 -7.21 1.05
N ILE A 142 7.19 -7.56 1.38
CA ILE A 142 6.16 -6.58 1.76
C ILE A 142 6.32 -6.14 3.22
N GLN A 143 6.36 -4.82 3.44
CA GLN A 143 6.24 -4.24 4.78
C GLN A 143 4.75 -4.09 5.10
N ILE A 144 4.24 -4.91 6.02
CA ILE A 144 2.86 -4.78 6.47
C ILE A 144 2.81 -3.65 7.50
N MET A 145 2.21 -2.53 7.12
CA MET A 145 1.87 -1.44 8.03
C MET A 145 0.56 -1.82 8.73
N ARG A 146 0.57 -2.01 10.05
CA ARG A 146 -0.65 -2.26 10.83
C ARG A 146 -1.29 -0.91 11.21
N SER A 147 -2.60 -0.90 11.49
CA SER A 147 -3.37 0.32 11.85
C SER A 147 -2.88 1.05 13.10
N ASP A 148 -1.99 0.43 13.89
CA ASP A 148 -1.32 1.04 15.03
C ASP A 148 -0.04 1.83 14.64
N GLY A 149 0.23 1.97 13.34
CA GLY A 149 1.41 2.66 12.82
C GLY A 149 2.72 1.91 13.09
N THR A 150 2.66 0.69 13.62
CA THR A 150 3.86 -0.13 13.81
C THR A 150 4.17 -0.85 12.52
N VAL A 151 5.32 -0.50 11.94
CA VAL A 151 5.88 -1.26 10.83
C VAL A 151 6.45 -2.54 11.41
N VAL A 152 5.67 -3.62 11.40
CA VAL A 152 6.25 -4.95 11.55
C VAL A 152 6.87 -5.31 10.21
N VAL A 153 7.98 -4.63 9.89
CA VAL A 153 8.95 -5.22 8.98
C VAL A 153 9.35 -6.51 9.69
N LYS A 154 8.93 -7.67 9.17
CA LYS A 154 9.74 -8.86 9.37
C LYS A 154 11.09 -8.43 8.81
N SER A 155 11.97 -7.96 9.70
CA SER A 155 13.31 -7.50 9.37
C SER A 155 13.89 -8.60 8.52
N GLY A 156 13.92 -8.40 7.20
CA GLY A 156 14.61 -9.29 6.29
C GLY A 156 15.97 -9.45 6.93
N SER A 157 16.31 -10.69 7.34
CA SER A 157 17.39 -10.94 8.28
C SER A 157 18.58 -10.09 7.88
N ALA A 158 19.07 -9.22 8.77
CA ALA A 158 20.10 -8.23 8.43
C ALA A 158 21.19 -8.93 7.60
N SER A 159 21.27 -8.60 6.31
CA SER A 159 22.12 -9.37 5.42
C SER A 159 23.56 -9.09 5.82
N LYS A 160 24.26 -10.12 6.29
CA LYS A 160 25.66 -10.01 6.76
C LYS A 160 26.54 -9.36 5.68
N THR A 161 26.18 -9.59 4.42
CA THR A 161 26.79 -9.02 3.23
C THR A 161 26.58 -7.50 3.13
N ALA A 162 25.36 -6.97 3.32
CA ALA A 162 25.13 -5.52 3.21
C ALA A 162 25.83 -4.72 4.31
N SER A 163 25.86 -5.25 5.54
CA SER A 163 26.57 -4.62 6.66
C SER A 163 28.08 -4.49 6.40
N ALA A 164 28.69 -5.49 5.76
CA ALA A 164 30.11 -5.45 5.39
C ALA A 164 30.41 -4.35 4.35
N PHE A 165 29.55 -4.18 3.34
CA PHE A 165 29.75 -3.15 2.32
C PHE A 165 29.63 -1.73 2.89
N ILE A 166 28.66 -1.48 3.77
CA ILE A 166 28.49 -0.17 4.44
C ILE A 166 29.76 0.18 5.22
N GLY A 167 30.33 -0.78 5.95
CA GLY A 167 31.58 -0.59 6.68
C GLY A 167 32.77 -0.21 5.78
N ILE A 168 32.92 -0.91 4.64
CA ILE A 168 34.01 -0.64 3.68
C ILE A 168 33.86 0.77 3.08
N PHE A 169 32.65 1.15 2.66
CA PHE A 169 32.40 2.47 2.09
C PHE A 169 32.62 3.61 3.09
N ALA A 170 32.18 3.43 4.34
CA ALA A 170 32.40 4.43 5.39
C ALA A 170 33.89 4.69 5.65
N VAL A 171 34.70 3.62 5.73
CA VAL A 171 36.15 3.74 5.92
C VAL A 171 36.82 4.39 4.71
N ALA A 172 36.44 4.01 3.49
CA ALA A 172 36.98 4.60 2.28
C ALA A 172 36.70 6.11 2.19
N PHE A 173 35.48 6.55 2.55
CA PHE A 173 35.12 7.96 2.60
C PHE A 173 35.93 8.74 3.63
N CYS A 174 36.13 8.19 4.83
CA CYS A 174 36.96 8.82 5.87
C CYS A 174 38.42 8.98 5.42
N LEU A 175 39.00 7.96 4.79
CA LEU A 175 40.37 8.00 4.29
C LEU A 175 40.53 9.03 3.16
N LEU A 176 39.60 9.08 2.21
CA LEU A 176 39.60 10.08 1.15
C LEU A 176 39.44 11.50 1.71
N GLY A 177 38.53 11.69 2.68
CA GLY A 177 38.34 12.98 3.34
C GLY A 177 39.61 13.46 4.06
N ALA A 178 40.27 12.57 4.81
CA ALA A 178 41.54 12.87 5.46
C ALA A 178 42.65 13.18 4.44
N TYR A 179 42.69 12.48 3.31
CA TYR A 179 43.68 12.70 2.25
C TYR A 179 43.48 14.06 1.56
N VAL A 180 42.23 14.43 1.24
CA VAL A 180 41.92 15.76 0.68
C VAL A 180 42.27 16.87 1.67
N TYR A 181 41.98 16.69 2.97
CA TYR A 181 42.37 17.64 4.01
C TYR A 181 43.90 17.79 4.11
N TYR A 182 44.64 16.68 4.05
CA TYR A 182 46.10 16.69 4.02
C TYR A 182 46.65 17.46 2.81
N LEU A 183 46.13 17.21 1.60
CA LEU A 183 46.53 17.95 0.41
C LEU A 183 46.21 19.45 0.52
N LYS A 184 45.04 19.82 1.05
CA LYS A 184 44.65 21.22 1.27
C LYS A 184 45.65 21.94 2.18
N THR A 185 46.00 21.34 3.33
CA THR A 185 46.96 21.95 4.26
C THR A 185 48.37 22.10 3.68
N LYS A 186 48.80 21.22 2.77
CA LYS A 186 50.07 21.35 2.04
C LYS A 186 50.03 22.48 1.00
N LEU A 187 48.92 22.61 0.27
CA LEU A 187 48.71 23.69 -0.70
C LEU A 187 48.65 25.07 -0.02
N ASP A 188 47.93 25.18 1.09
CA ASP A 188 47.81 26.43 1.84
C ASP A 188 49.18 26.88 2.38
N ARG A 189 50.01 25.95 2.87
CA ARG A 189 51.39 26.25 3.29
C ARG A 189 52.30 26.70 2.13
N ALA A 190 52.20 26.05 0.97
CA ALA A 190 52.99 26.42 -0.21
C ALA A 190 52.62 27.82 -0.75
N LYS A 191 51.37 28.26 -0.57
CA LYS A 191 50.90 29.57 -1.04
C LYS A 191 51.46 30.74 -0.21
N VAL A 192 51.79 30.51 1.07
CA VAL A 192 52.37 31.54 1.95
C VAL A 192 53.78 31.93 1.51
N ASP A 193 54.55 30.99 0.93
CA ASP A 193 55.94 31.20 0.48
C ASP A 193 56.05 31.96 -0.87
N LEU A 194 54.98 32.03 -1.65
CA LEU A 194 54.94 32.74 -2.94
C LEU A 194 54.53 34.23 -2.82
N SER A 195 54.14 34.68 -1.63
CA SER A 195 53.74 36.08 -1.37
C SER A 195 54.82 36.94 -0.71
N SER A 196 55.99 36.37 -0.42
CA SER A 196 57.11 37.01 0.28
C SER A 196 58.32 37.35 -0.59
N GLN A 197 58.18 37.31 -1.93
CA GLN A 197 59.25 37.63 -2.88
C GLN A 197 58.83 38.73 -3.86
#